data_AF-A0A950UBW2-F1
#
_entry.id   AF-A0A950UBW2-F1
#
_cell.length_a   1.000
_cell.length_b   1.000
_cell.length_c   1.000
_cell.angle_alpha   90.00
_cell.angle_beta   90.00
_cell.angle_gamma   90.00
#
_symmetry.space_group_name_H-M   'P 1'
#
loop_
_entity.id
_entity.type
_entity.pdbx_description
1 polymer ?
#
loop_
_entity_poly.entity_id
_entity_poly.type
_entity_poly.pdbx_seq_one_letter_code
_entity_poly.pdbx_strand_id
1 'polypeptide(L)'
;MELAAAEAAEDDAAFASDQVRLQAARLFVDIQSAWDARDRVRLRGLVAPELLAEWERRLDDFDRKGWHNRVQPLGEPSIEYVGLINRGDDRADRVVVRVEARLRDYVEDASGQRVGRVDGAGETSRVREFWTLVKRDGHWILQSIEQGGEGAHRLSEGLVVTPWDDEQAMRDEALVQGAVQDAVPEGTKLAEVADLDFNGDGRAAALDLSLADGRFAPDVLEVAARRAVAAWADAVDGDQGALLGLSHPDAARELLHPGDPSERTRLVVRGLDVRHISIVSLDPASEPATMTIDVELAGRRYLEDRDTAAVVAGSQSRAITFTERWTLALDGPDDQPWRVVAVRTPAGRP
;
A
#
# COMPACT_ATOMS: atom_id res chain seq x y z
N MET A 1 -8.35 -21.06 -2.55
CA MET A 1 -8.72 -20.51 -1.22
C MET A 1 -8.91 -21.59 -0.18
N GLU A 2 -9.91 -22.47 -0.27
CA GLU A 2 -10.16 -23.48 0.79
C GLU A 2 -8.93 -24.33 1.15
N LEU A 3 -8.15 -24.79 0.16
CA LEU A 3 -6.94 -25.59 0.42
C LEU A 3 -5.86 -24.77 1.15
N ALA A 4 -5.55 -23.56 0.66
CA ALA A 4 -4.60 -22.65 1.27
C ALA A 4 -5.00 -22.25 2.70
N ALA A 5 -6.29 -22.01 2.93
CA ALA A 5 -6.81 -21.70 4.26
C ALA A 5 -6.73 -22.90 5.20
N ALA A 6 -6.95 -24.12 4.70
CA ALA A 6 -6.81 -25.34 5.49
C ALA A 6 -5.36 -25.56 5.92
N GLU A 7 -4.41 -25.35 5.01
CA GLU A 7 -2.97 -25.45 5.29
C GLU A 7 -2.52 -24.42 6.34
N ALA A 8 -2.83 -23.14 6.14
CA ALA A 8 -2.53 -22.11 7.14
C ALA A 8 -3.22 -22.38 8.49
N ALA A 9 -4.39 -23.02 8.49
CA ALA A 9 -5.12 -23.38 9.70
C ALA A 9 -4.53 -24.57 10.47
N GLU A 10 -3.63 -25.36 9.88
CA GLU A 10 -2.87 -26.38 10.61
C GLU A 10 -1.92 -25.74 11.62
N ASP A 11 -1.34 -24.59 11.27
CA ASP A 11 -0.45 -23.81 12.14
C ASP A 11 -1.22 -22.83 13.03
N ASP A 12 -2.22 -22.13 12.47
CA ASP A 12 -3.04 -21.15 13.19
C ASP A 12 -4.51 -21.21 12.79
N ALA A 13 -5.33 -21.75 13.69
CA ALA A 13 -6.78 -21.90 13.51
C ALA A 13 -7.53 -20.59 13.18
N ALA A 14 -6.95 -19.42 13.42
CA ALA A 14 -7.53 -18.13 13.03
C ALA A 14 -7.69 -17.96 11.50
N PHE A 15 -6.93 -18.72 10.70
CA PHE A 15 -7.01 -18.74 9.23
C PHE A 15 -8.09 -19.68 8.68
N ALA A 16 -8.74 -20.49 9.52
CA ALA A 16 -9.79 -21.40 9.05
C ALA A 16 -10.91 -20.63 8.34
N SER A 17 -11.29 -21.07 7.13
CA SER A 17 -12.15 -20.31 6.22
C SER A 17 -13.52 -19.96 6.83
N ASP A 18 -14.14 -20.89 7.55
CA ASP A 18 -15.40 -20.66 8.25
C ASP A 18 -15.24 -19.65 9.40
N GLN A 19 -14.12 -19.67 10.14
CA GLN A 19 -13.85 -18.70 11.19
C GLN A 19 -13.64 -17.30 10.62
N VAL A 20 -12.84 -17.17 9.57
CA VAL A 20 -12.59 -15.90 8.88
C VAL A 20 -13.90 -15.28 8.39
N ARG A 21 -14.75 -16.07 7.71
CA ARG A 21 -16.05 -15.58 7.20
C ARG A 21 -16.96 -15.11 8.33
N LEU A 22 -17.06 -15.88 9.41
CA LEU A 22 -17.87 -15.53 10.57
C LEU A 22 -17.37 -14.25 11.25
N GLN A 23 -16.07 -14.16 11.49
CA GLN A 23 -15.46 -13.00 12.16
C GLN A 23 -15.57 -11.74 11.30
N ALA A 24 -15.32 -11.84 9.99
CA ALA A 24 -15.47 -10.72 9.06
C ALA A 24 -16.93 -10.21 8.96
N ALA A 25 -17.92 -11.12 8.91
CA ALA A 25 -19.33 -10.72 8.90
C ALA A 25 -19.72 -9.98 10.18
N ARG A 26 -19.25 -10.46 11.34
CA ARG A 26 -19.48 -9.80 12.63
C ARG A 26 -18.78 -8.44 12.69
N LEU A 27 -17.51 -8.40 12.29
CA LEU A 27 -16.71 -7.18 12.26
C LEU A 27 -17.36 -6.11 11.38
N PHE A 28 -17.90 -6.50 10.22
CA PHE A 28 -18.66 -5.61 9.35
C PHE A 28 -19.83 -4.95 10.09
N VAL A 29 -20.70 -5.76 10.72
CA VAL A 29 -21.88 -5.23 11.44
C VAL A 29 -21.47 -4.37 12.64
N ASP A 30 -20.47 -4.80 13.40
CA ASP A 30 -19.97 -4.07 14.57
C ASP A 30 -19.39 -2.70 14.18
N ILE A 31 -18.65 -2.64 13.07
CA ILE A 31 -18.09 -1.40 12.50
C ILE A 31 -19.20 -0.46 12.05
N GLN A 32 -20.17 -0.94 11.26
CA GLN A 32 -21.28 -0.09 10.80
C GLN A 32 -22.09 0.48 11.97
N SER A 33 -22.35 -0.34 13.00
CA SER A 33 -23.02 0.12 14.21
C SER A 33 -22.22 1.16 14.99
N ALA A 34 -20.89 0.99 15.11
CA ALA A 34 -20.04 1.94 15.81
C ALA A 34 -19.90 3.26 15.04
N TRP A 35 -19.83 3.19 13.71
CA TRP A 35 -19.81 4.35 12.82
C TRP A 35 -21.11 5.17 12.93
N ASP A 36 -22.29 4.52 12.80
CA ASP A 36 -23.59 5.20 12.98
C ASP A 36 -23.70 5.86 14.36
N ALA A 37 -23.21 5.21 15.40
CA ALA A 37 -23.23 5.76 16.76
C ALA A 37 -22.18 6.86 17.02
N ARG A 38 -21.26 7.10 16.08
CA ARG A 38 -20.04 7.93 16.25
C ARG A 38 -19.19 7.48 17.45
N ASP A 39 -19.18 6.18 17.73
CA ASP A 39 -18.46 5.59 18.87
C ASP A 39 -16.98 5.36 18.52
N ARG A 40 -16.19 6.44 18.60
CA ARG A 40 -14.74 6.42 18.37
C ARG A 40 -14.01 5.43 19.29
N VAL A 41 -14.52 5.18 20.50
CA VAL A 41 -13.90 4.25 21.45
C VAL A 41 -14.06 2.81 20.96
N ARG A 42 -15.26 2.44 20.55
CA ARG A 42 -15.52 1.11 19.98
C ARG A 42 -14.77 0.91 18.66
N LEU A 43 -14.75 1.92 17.78
CA LEU A 43 -14.01 1.85 16.52
C LEU A 43 -12.52 1.53 16.73
N ARG A 44 -11.89 2.09 17.76
CA ARG A 44 -10.48 1.81 18.10
C ARG A 44 -10.17 0.34 18.40
N GLY A 45 -11.16 -0.43 18.81
CA GLY A 45 -11.02 -1.87 19.02
C GLY A 45 -11.33 -2.72 17.79
N LEU A 46 -11.82 -2.12 16.70
CA LEU A 46 -12.28 -2.83 15.50
C LEU A 46 -11.43 -2.55 14.26
N VAL A 47 -10.70 -1.43 14.24
CA VAL A 47 -9.91 -1.00 13.08
C VAL A 47 -8.47 -0.68 13.47
N ALA A 48 -7.56 -0.79 12.51
CA ALA A 48 -6.16 -0.43 12.67
C ALA A 48 -6.02 1.09 12.99
N PRO A 49 -5.02 1.50 13.79
CA PRO A 49 -4.84 2.89 14.21
C PRO A 49 -4.80 3.89 13.04
N GLU A 50 -4.22 3.50 11.92
CA GLU A 50 -4.01 4.34 10.76
C GLU A 50 -5.33 4.58 10.00
N LEU A 51 -6.14 3.52 9.83
CA LEU A 51 -7.51 3.65 9.30
C LEU A 51 -8.40 4.46 10.25
N LEU A 52 -8.24 4.27 11.57
CA LEU A 52 -8.95 5.06 12.56
C LEU A 52 -8.63 6.55 12.42
N ALA A 53 -7.36 6.91 12.21
CA ALA A 53 -6.96 8.30 12.03
C ALA A 53 -7.68 8.95 10.83
N GLU A 54 -7.80 8.25 9.70
CA GLU A 54 -8.59 8.75 8.56
C GLU A 54 -10.08 8.87 8.89
N TRP A 55 -10.63 7.92 9.65
CA TRP A 55 -12.04 7.94 10.05
C TRP A 55 -12.36 9.03 11.07
N GLU A 56 -11.46 9.30 12.00
CA GLU A 56 -11.60 10.40 12.95
C GLU A 56 -11.65 11.75 12.23
N ARG A 57 -10.84 11.97 11.17
CA ARG A 57 -10.94 13.19 10.34
C ARG A 57 -12.31 13.35 9.69
N ARG A 58 -12.86 12.26 9.16
CA ARG A 58 -14.20 12.26 8.54
C ARG A 58 -15.30 12.53 9.57
N LEU A 59 -15.21 11.91 10.75
CA LEU A 59 -16.14 12.17 11.84
C LEU A 59 -16.03 13.62 12.35
N ASP A 60 -14.82 14.16 12.43
CA ASP A 60 -14.58 15.56 12.79
C ASP A 60 -15.16 16.52 11.74
N ASP A 61 -15.06 16.18 10.44
CA ASP A 61 -15.69 16.94 9.37
C ASP A 61 -17.23 16.95 9.49
N PHE A 62 -17.83 15.80 9.77
CA PHE A 62 -19.27 15.72 10.07
C PHE A 62 -19.64 16.54 11.31
N ASP A 63 -18.89 16.45 12.40
CA ASP A 63 -19.13 17.22 13.61
C ASP A 63 -19.04 18.73 13.34
N ARG A 64 -18.04 19.20 12.56
CA ARG A 64 -17.91 20.62 12.15
C ARG A 64 -19.11 21.11 11.33
N LYS A 65 -19.66 20.26 10.48
CA LYS A 65 -20.81 20.58 9.62
C LYS A 65 -22.16 20.41 10.32
N GLY A 66 -22.17 19.84 11.53
CA GLY A 66 -23.40 19.42 12.20
C GLY A 66 -24.12 18.31 11.45
N TRP A 67 -23.37 17.46 10.74
CA TRP A 67 -23.87 16.34 9.97
C TRP A 67 -23.76 15.04 10.76
N HIS A 68 -24.61 14.08 10.41
CA HIS A 68 -24.60 12.73 10.94
C HIS A 68 -24.84 11.74 9.80
N ASN A 69 -23.85 10.93 9.47
CA ASN A 69 -24.05 9.77 8.60
C ASN A 69 -24.82 8.66 9.33
N ARG A 70 -25.99 8.31 8.80
CA ARG A 70 -26.80 7.19 9.25
C ARG A 70 -26.51 5.98 8.40
N VAL A 71 -26.09 4.88 9.02
CA VAL A 71 -25.81 3.64 8.32
C VAL A 71 -26.44 2.44 9.02
N GLN A 72 -27.12 1.60 8.25
CA GLN A 72 -27.76 0.40 8.75
C GLN A 72 -27.65 -0.75 7.74
N PRO A 73 -26.98 -1.87 8.09
CA PRO A 73 -27.03 -3.09 7.30
C PRO A 73 -28.46 -3.63 7.13
N LEU A 74 -28.81 -3.97 5.89
CA LEU A 74 -30.10 -4.54 5.49
C LEU A 74 -29.93 -6.04 5.22
N GLY A 75 -29.85 -6.80 6.31
CA GLY A 75 -29.59 -8.25 6.30
C GLY A 75 -28.11 -8.59 6.56
N GLU A 76 -27.79 -9.87 6.47
CA GLU A 76 -26.43 -10.36 6.66
C GLU A 76 -25.54 -10.06 5.45
N PRO A 77 -24.29 -9.62 5.65
CA PRO A 77 -23.33 -9.45 4.57
C PRO A 77 -22.90 -10.82 4.02
N SER A 78 -22.68 -10.89 2.71
CA SER A 78 -22.00 -12.03 2.08
C SER A 78 -20.50 -11.83 2.17
N ILE A 79 -19.78 -12.85 2.67
CA ILE A 79 -18.32 -12.82 2.82
C ILE A 79 -17.70 -13.91 1.95
N GLU A 80 -16.83 -13.51 1.03
CA GLU A 80 -15.99 -14.42 0.25
C GLU A 80 -14.54 -14.26 0.71
N TYR A 81 -13.88 -15.36 1.06
CA TYR A 81 -12.47 -15.35 1.45
C TYR A 81 -11.63 -15.35 0.17
N VAL A 82 -10.91 -14.26 -0.09
CA VAL A 82 -10.24 -14.04 -1.39
C VAL A 82 -8.72 -14.16 -1.33
N GLY A 83 -8.08 -13.87 -0.20
CA GLY A 83 -6.63 -13.99 -0.09
C GLY A 83 -6.12 -14.09 1.32
N LEU A 84 -4.95 -14.70 1.50
CA LEU A 84 -4.27 -14.78 2.79
C LEU A 84 -2.75 -14.66 2.62
N ILE A 85 -2.13 -14.06 3.62
CA ILE A 85 -0.69 -14.02 3.84
C ILE A 85 -0.47 -14.55 5.26
N ASN A 86 0.23 -15.67 5.41
CA ASN A 86 0.73 -16.15 6.70
C ASN A 86 2.25 -16.22 6.62
N ARG A 87 2.91 -15.35 7.39
CA ARG A 87 4.38 -15.25 7.41
C ARG A 87 5.00 -15.65 8.76
N GLY A 88 4.22 -16.31 9.63
CA GLY A 88 4.68 -16.77 10.95
C GLY A 88 4.90 -15.67 12.00
N ASP A 89 4.80 -14.39 11.61
CA ASP A 89 4.65 -13.25 12.52
C ASP A 89 3.22 -12.72 12.39
N ASP A 90 2.45 -12.77 13.48
CA ASP A 90 1.07 -12.24 13.57
C ASP A 90 0.96 -10.81 13.00
N ARG A 91 2.02 -9.99 13.08
CA ARG A 91 2.02 -8.62 12.52
C ARG A 91 2.09 -8.57 11.00
N ALA A 92 2.64 -9.60 10.36
CA ALA A 92 2.72 -9.73 8.92
C ALA A 92 1.50 -10.49 8.34
N ASP A 93 0.73 -11.15 9.19
CA ASP A 93 -0.42 -11.93 8.79
C ASP A 93 -1.56 -11.06 8.26
N ARG A 94 -2.05 -11.40 7.08
CA ARG A 94 -3.14 -10.69 6.40
C ARG A 94 -4.19 -11.67 5.92
N VAL A 95 -5.44 -11.23 5.97
CA VAL A 95 -6.55 -11.89 5.30
C VAL A 95 -7.33 -10.86 4.51
N VAL A 96 -7.59 -11.17 3.24
CA VAL A 96 -8.44 -10.36 2.39
C VAL A 96 -9.76 -11.08 2.17
N VAL A 97 -10.87 -10.39 2.44
CA VAL A 97 -12.23 -10.85 2.16
C VAL A 97 -12.96 -9.89 1.24
N ARG A 98 -13.82 -10.42 0.38
CA ARG A 98 -14.79 -9.61 -0.37
C ARG A 98 -16.11 -9.60 0.39
N VAL A 99 -16.53 -8.40 0.76
CA VAL A 99 -17.80 -8.14 1.45
C VAL A 99 -18.82 -7.62 0.43
N GLU A 100 -20.00 -8.22 0.40
CA GLU A 100 -21.16 -7.69 -0.32
C GLU A 100 -22.33 -7.50 0.64
N ALA A 101 -22.86 -6.28 0.73
CA ALA A 101 -23.96 -5.96 1.63
C ALA A 101 -24.92 -4.95 1.02
N ARG A 102 -26.14 -4.89 1.55
CA ARG A 102 -27.08 -3.80 1.31
C ARG A 102 -27.11 -2.91 2.55
N LEU A 103 -26.98 -1.62 2.37
CA LEU A 103 -27.00 -0.64 3.45
C LEU A 103 -28.14 0.34 3.22
N ARG A 104 -28.79 0.79 4.28
CA ARG A 104 -29.43 2.10 4.30
C ARG A 104 -28.35 3.08 4.74
N ASP A 105 -27.96 4.01 3.86
CA ASP A 105 -26.88 4.96 4.10
C ASP A 105 -27.29 6.34 3.59
N TYR A 106 -27.26 7.34 4.47
CA TYR A 106 -27.55 8.73 4.14
C TYR A 106 -26.98 9.68 5.20
N VAL A 107 -26.84 10.95 4.85
CA VAL A 107 -26.42 12.00 5.79
C VAL A 107 -27.61 12.87 6.19
N GLU A 108 -27.75 13.10 7.49
CA GLU A 108 -28.67 14.07 8.10
C GLU A 108 -27.90 15.31 8.55
N ASP A 109 -28.51 16.49 8.44
CA ASP A 109 -28.02 17.70 9.12
C ASP A 109 -28.56 17.80 10.56
N ALA A 110 -28.18 18.88 11.26
CA ALA A 110 -28.59 19.12 12.64
C ALA A 110 -30.11 19.27 12.84
N SER A 111 -30.87 19.53 11.78
CA SER A 111 -32.34 19.60 11.78
C SER A 111 -33.01 18.26 11.41
N GLY A 112 -32.21 17.22 11.13
CA GLY A 112 -32.68 15.92 10.67
C GLY A 112 -33.02 15.88 9.17
N GLN A 113 -32.68 16.93 8.42
CA GLN A 113 -32.93 16.99 6.98
C GLN A 113 -31.85 16.22 6.23
N ARG A 114 -32.24 15.60 5.11
CA ARG A 114 -31.32 14.82 4.26
C ARG A 114 -30.39 15.77 3.51
N VAL A 115 -29.09 15.54 3.62
CA VAL A 115 -28.05 16.30 2.91
C VAL A 115 -27.77 15.68 1.55
N GLY A 116 -27.60 16.51 0.50
CA GLY A 116 -27.08 16.08 -0.80
C GLY A 116 -28.03 15.23 -1.66
N ARG A 117 -29.33 15.18 -1.32
CA ARG A 117 -30.30 14.37 -2.06
C ARG A 117 -30.80 15.10 -3.32
N VAL A 118 -30.71 14.41 -4.46
CA VAL A 118 -31.53 14.71 -5.64
C VAL A 118 -32.86 13.96 -5.49
N ASP A 119 -33.98 14.62 -5.78
CA ASP A 119 -35.31 14.01 -5.71
C ASP A 119 -35.34 12.65 -6.45
N GLY A 120 -35.78 11.60 -5.75
CA GLY A 120 -35.92 10.24 -6.31
C GLY A 120 -34.77 9.27 -6.07
N ALA A 121 -33.63 9.70 -5.53
CA ALA A 121 -32.55 8.78 -5.12
C ALA A 121 -32.92 8.02 -3.83
N GLY A 122 -32.87 6.68 -3.89
CA GLY A 122 -33.09 5.81 -2.74
C GLY A 122 -31.98 5.93 -1.69
N GLU A 123 -32.32 5.75 -0.41
CA GLU A 123 -31.36 5.68 0.72
C GLU A 123 -30.66 4.32 0.83
N THR A 124 -30.99 3.39 -0.07
CA THR A 124 -30.46 2.03 -0.06
C THR A 124 -29.38 1.90 -1.11
N SER A 125 -28.17 1.56 -0.66
CA SER A 125 -27.02 1.28 -1.52
C SER A 125 -26.65 -0.21 -1.41
N ARG A 126 -26.03 -0.73 -2.47
CA ARG A 126 -25.33 -2.02 -2.43
C ARG A 126 -23.85 -1.71 -2.41
N VAL A 127 -23.15 -2.21 -1.41
CA VAL A 127 -21.69 -2.12 -1.32
C VAL A 127 -21.07 -3.43 -1.74
N ARG A 128 -19.92 -3.32 -2.42
CA ARG A 128 -19.01 -4.42 -2.70
C ARG A 128 -17.62 -3.89 -2.36
N GLU A 129 -17.00 -4.48 -1.37
CA GLU A 129 -15.74 -4.00 -0.81
C GLU A 129 -14.77 -5.16 -0.65
N PHE A 130 -13.47 -4.87 -0.75
CA PHE A 130 -12.41 -5.79 -0.37
C PHE A 130 -11.82 -5.26 0.93
N TRP A 131 -11.86 -6.08 1.96
CA TRP A 131 -11.38 -5.75 3.30
C TRP A 131 -10.10 -6.52 3.56
N THR A 132 -9.02 -5.79 3.85
CA THR A 132 -7.78 -6.36 4.36
C THR A 132 -7.85 -6.34 5.89
N LEU A 133 -7.73 -7.52 6.49
CA LEU A 133 -7.76 -7.75 7.91
C LEU A 133 -6.36 -8.09 8.41
N VAL A 134 -6.02 -7.57 9.58
CA VAL A 134 -4.77 -7.87 10.31
C VAL A 134 -5.08 -8.49 11.64
N LYS A 135 -4.18 -9.34 12.13
CA LYS A 135 -4.31 -9.94 13.44
C LYS A 135 -3.75 -9.01 14.50
N ARG A 136 -4.51 -8.80 15.57
CA ARG A 136 -4.09 -8.03 16.74
C ARG A 136 -4.63 -8.71 17.97
N ASP A 137 -3.79 -8.95 18.97
CA ASP A 137 -4.21 -9.57 20.24
C ASP A 137 -5.10 -10.82 20.03
N GLY A 138 -4.74 -11.66 19.05
CA GLY A 138 -5.44 -12.91 18.73
C GLY A 138 -6.78 -12.79 17.98
N HIS A 139 -7.14 -11.62 17.45
CA HIS A 139 -8.36 -11.44 16.65
C HIS A 139 -8.13 -10.58 15.40
N TRP A 140 -8.99 -10.75 14.40
CA TRP A 140 -8.96 -9.95 13.17
C TRP A 140 -9.55 -8.55 13.39
N ILE A 141 -8.82 -7.52 12.98
CA ILE A 141 -9.29 -6.13 12.89
C ILE A 141 -9.16 -5.62 11.46
N LEU A 142 -9.93 -4.59 11.11
CA LEU A 142 -9.93 -4.02 9.77
C LEU A 142 -8.73 -3.07 9.57
N GLN A 143 -7.87 -3.36 8.60
CA GLN A 143 -6.75 -2.49 8.23
C GLN A 143 -7.10 -1.58 7.05
N SER A 144 -7.67 -2.12 5.97
CA SER A 144 -8.01 -1.30 4.81
C SER A 144 -9.27 -1.76 4.08
N ILE A 145 -9.87 -0.82 3.36
CA ILE A 145 -11.06 -1.01 2.54
C ILE A 145 -10.75 -0.52 1.14
N GLU A 146 -11.09 -1.35 0.15
CA GLU A 146 -11.06 -0.98 -1.26
C GLU A 146 -12.44 -1.19 -1.90
N GLN A 147 -12.92 -0.20 -2.64
CA GLN A 147 -14.27 -0.22 -3.20
C GLN A 147 -14.35 -0.92 -4.55
N GLY A 148 -15.25 -1.88 -4.68
CA GLY A 148 -15.75 -2.40 -5.96
C GLY A 148 -14.65 -2.80 -6.94
N GLY A 149 -14.44 -1.96 -7.97
CA GLY A 149 -13.42 -2.18 -8.99
C GLY A 149 -11.98 -1.96 -8.51
N GLU A 150 -11.78 -1.13 -7.48
CA GLU A 150 -10.48 -0.83 -6.86
C GLU A 150 -9.76 -2.12 -6.43
N GLY A 151 -10.43 -2.91 -5.58
CA GLY A 151 -9.93 -4.17 -5.04
C GLY A 151 -10.03 -5.37 -5.98
N ALA A 152 -10.44 -5.18 -7.25
CA ALA A 152 -10.52 -6.30 -8.20
C ALA A 152 -9.18 -7.00 -8.42
N HIS A 153 -8.06 -6.29 -8.19
CA HIS A 153 -6.72 -6.84 -8.30
C HIS A 153 -6.42 -7.90 -7.23
N ARG A 154 -7.08 -7.85 -6.06
CA ARG A 154 -6.98 -8.85 -4.99
C ARG A 154 -7.36 -10.26 -5.42
N LEU A 155 -8.16 -10.39 -6.49
CA LEU A 155 -8.58 -11.68 -7.04
C LEU A 155 -7.48 -12.37 -7.87
N SER A 156 -6.46 -11.61 -8.28
CA SER A 156 -5.35 -12.09 -9.10
C SER A 156 -3.99 -12.02 -8.40
N GLU A 157 -3.90 -11.38 -7.23
CA GLU A 157 -2.69 -11.34 -6.43
C GLU A 157 -2.29 -12.74 -5.96
N GLY A 158 -0.98 -13.01 -5.98
CA GLY A 158 -0.41 -14.25 -5.46
C GLY A 158 -0.72 -14.41 -3.98
N LEU A 159 -1.06 -15.63 -3.58
CA LEU A 159 -1.34 -15.99 -2.20
C LEU A 159 -0.05 -16.50 -1.56
N VAL A 160 0.29 -16.03 -0.36
CA VAL A 160 1.44 -16.51 0.40
C VAL A 160 0.91 -17.30 1.59
N VAL A 161 0.93 -18.62 1.50
CA VAL A 161 0.36 -19.49 2.54
C VAL A 161 1.34 -19.65 3.70
N THR A 162 2.63 -19.71 3.41
CA THR A 162 3.71 -19.76 4.39
C THR A 162 4.87 -18.86 3.94
N PRO A 163 5.81 -18.50 4.84
CA PRO A 163 7.03 -17.78 4.44
C PRO A 163 7.79 -18.43 3.28
N TRP A 164 7.78 -19.76 3.19
CA TRP A 164 8.53 -20.52 2.18
C TRP A 164 7.87 -20.49 0.80
N ASP A 165 6.59 -20.13 0.71
CA ASP A 165 5.88 -20.01 -0.57
C ASP A 165 6.22 -18.69 -1.29
N ASP A 166 6.84 -17.73 -0.60
CA ASP A 166 7.26 -16.45 -1.17
C ASP A 166 8.60 -16.57 -1.93
N GLU A 167 8.61 -17.35 -3.02
CA GLU A 167 9.81 -17.61 -3.82
C GLU A 167 10.50 -16.33 -4.30
N GLN A 168 9.73 -15.32 -4.67
CA GLN A 168 10.27 -14.07 -5.19
C GLN A 168 10.98 -13.28 -4.09
N ALA A 169 10.37 -13.13 -2.90
CA ALA A 169 11.01 -12.45 -1.78
C ALA A 169 12.32 -13.14 -1.38
N MET A 170 12.34 -14.47 -1.31
CA MET A 170 13.55 -15.24 -0.99
C MET A 170 14.67 -15.04 -2.02
N ARG A 171 14.33 -15.04 -3.32
CA ARG A 171 15.31 -14.78 -4.39
C ARG A 171 15.86 -13.35 -4.32
N ASP A 172 14.98 -12.37 -4.11
CA ASP A 172 15.36 -10.96 -3.99
C ASP A 172 16.25 -10.75 -2.75
N GLU A 173 15.96 -11.41 -1.62
CA GLU A 173 16.79 -11.37 -0.41
C GLU A 173 18.18 -11.98 -0.66
N ALA A 174 18.26 -13.18 -1.22
CA ALA A 174 19.53 -13.84 -1.51
C ALA A 174 20.40 -13.01 -2.48
N LEU A 175 19.77 -12.39 -3.49
CA LEU A 175 20.46 -11.51 -4.44
C LEU A 175 21.07 -10.29 -3.73
N VAL A 176 20.30 -9.60 -2.89
CA VAL A 176 20.78 -8.41 -2.16
C VAL A 176 21.88 -8.79 -1.16
N GLN A 177 21.71 -9.89 -0.42
CA GLN A 177 22.74 -10.36 0.52
C GLN A 177 24.07 -10.66 -0.17
N GLY A 178 24.05 -11.33 -1.33
CA GLY A 178 25.26 -11.56 -2.13
C GLY A 178 25.91 -10.26 -2.59
N ALA A 179 25.11 -9.32 -3.10
CA ALA A 179 25.58 -8.03 -3.56
C ALA A 179 26.25 -7.18 -2.46
N VAL A 180 25.74 -7.26 -1.23
CA VAL A 180 26.34 -6.57 -0.07
C VAL A 180 27.63 -7.23 0.39
N GLN A 181 27.74 -8.56 0.28
CA GLN A 181 29.02 -9.26 0.54
C GLN A 181 30.10 -8.85 -0.46
N ASP A 182 29.71 -8.51 -1.69
CA ASP A 182 30.58 -8.02 -2.76
C ASP A 182 30.74 -6.49 -2.76
N ALA A 183 30.37 -5.79 -1.67
CA ALA A 183 30.54 -4.34 -1.56
C ALA A 183 32.02 -3.95 -1.41
N VAL A 184 32.39 -2.75 -1.90
CA VAL A 184 33.72 -2.22 -1.62
C VAL A 184 33.91 -2.02 -0.11
N PRO A 185 35.14 -2.21 0.43
CA PRO A 185 35.39 -2.03 1.85
C PRO A 185 35.00 -0.64 2.34
N GLU A 186 34.46 -0.57 3.56
CA GLU A 186 34.07 0.69 4.19
C GLU A 186 35.20 1.73 4.15
N GLY A 187 34.87 2.95 3.75
CA GLY A 187 35.84 4.05 3.58
C GLY A 187 36.56 4.09 2.23
N THR A 188 36.37 3.09 1.36
CA THR A 188 36.86 3.12 -0.03
C THR A 188 35.86 3.87 -0.91
N LYS A 189 36.32 4.87 -1.68
CA LYS A 189 35.44 5.56 -2.62
C LYS A 189 35.30 4.74 -3.89
N LEU A 190 34.09 4.63 -4.44
CA LEU A 190 33.88 3.86 -5.68
C LEU A 190 34.69 4.44 -6.85
N ALA A 191 34.87 5.77 -6.88
CA ALA A 191 35.73 6.47 -7.82
C ALA A 191 37.22 6.08 -7.77
N GLU A 192 37.68 5.45 -6.68
CA GLU A 192 39.07 4.98 -6.53
C GLU A 192 39.27 3.57 -7.11
N VAL A 193 38.20 2.82 -7.32
CA VAL A 193 38.22 1.40 -7.70
C VAL A 193 37.61 1.14 -9.07
N ALA A 194 36.80 2.05 -9.58
CA ALA A 194 36.18 1.98 -10.91
C ALA A 194 36.45 3.27 -11.71
N ASP A 195 36.70 3.11 -13.01
CA ASP A 195 36.79 4.25 -13.92
C ASP A 195 35.39 4.81 -14.17
N LEU A 196 35.22 6.12 -13.98
CA LEU A 196 33.92 6.80 -14.02
C LEU A 196 33.61 7.44 -15.38
N ASP A 197 34.49 7.27 -16.38
CA ASP A 197 34.25 7.75 -17.75
C ASP A 197 33.27 6.83 -18.50
N PHE A 198 31.97 6.98 -18.20
CA PHE A 198 30.92 6.18 -18.82
C PHE A 198 30.52 6.71 -20.20
N ASN A 199 30.74 5.89 -21.24
CA ASN A 199 30.21 6.09 -22.58
C ASN A 199 29.10 5.06 -22.86
N GLY A 200 27.95 5.20 -22.19
CA GLY A 200 26.83 4.25 -22.28
C GLY A 200 25.52 4.78 -21.70
N ASP A 201 24.48 3.95 -21.68
CA ASP A 201 23.25 4.23 -20.94
C ASP A 201 23.40 3.86 -19.44
N GLY A 202 22.43 4.24 -18.61
CA GLY A 202 22.51 4.00 -17.16
C GLY A 202 22.64 2.53 -16.77
N ARG A 203 22.14 1.60 -17.60
CA ARG A 203 22.28 0.15 -17.36
C ARG A 203 23.71 -0.33 -17.62
N ALA A 204 24.36 0.17 -18.68
CA ALA A 204 25.77 -0.12 -18.93
C ALA A 204 26.65 0.36 -17.77
N ALA A 205 26.43 1.60 -17.29
CA ALA A 205 27.14 2.14 -16.13
C ALA A 205 26.93 1.29 -14.86
N ALA A 206 25.71 0.79 -14.63
CA ALA A 206 25.41 -0.11 -13.51
C ALA A 206 26.20 -1.42 -13.59
N LEU A 207 26.26 -2.04 -14.78
CA LEU A 207 27.02 -3.27 -15.01
C LEU A 207 28.51 -3.06 -14.75
N ASP A 208 29.08 -1.97 -15.23
CA ASP A 208 30.51 -1.67 -15.04
C ASP A 208 30.84 -1.46 -13.56
N LEU A 209 30.02 -0.68 -12.85
CA LEU A 209 30.18 -0.47 -11.41
C LEU A 209 29.98 -1.76 -10.59
N SER A 210 29.11 -2.66 -11.04
CA SER A 210 28.86 -3.94 -10.36
C SER A 210 30.06 -4.89 -10.33
N LEU A 211 31.07 -4.65 -11.17
CA LEU A 211 32.33 -5.39 -11.12
C LEU A 211 33.19 -5.00 -9.91
N ALA A 212 33.00 -3.79 -9.38
CA ALA A 212 33.70 -3.27 -8.21
C ALA A 212 32.87 -3.35 -6.93
N ASP A 213 31.55 -3.12 -7.03
CA ASP A 213 30.62 -3.16 -5.90
C ASP A 213 29.31 -3.81 -6.32
N GLY A 214 29.03 -5.01 -5.80
CA GLY A 214 27.87 -5.81 -6.17
C GLY A 214 26.53 -5.10 -6.00
N ARG A 215 26.44 -4.08 -5.13
CA ARG A 215 25.21 -3.31 -4.87
C ARG A 215 24.76 -2.46 -6.06
N PHE A 216 25.62 -2.27 -7.07
CA PHE A 216 25.30 -1.58 -8.32
C PHE A 216 24.78 -2.52 -9.42
N ALA A 217 24.72 -3.83 -9.18
CA ALA A 217 24.18 -4.78 -10.15
C ALA A 217 22.74 -4.40 -10.57
N PRO A 218 22.40 -4.35 -11.87
CA PRO A 218 21.08 -3.93 -12.32
C PRO A 218 19.92 -4.66 -11.64
N ASP A 219 20.06 -5.96 -11.40
CA ASP A 219 19.01 -6.76 -10.77
C ASP A 219 18.77 -6.34 -9.31
N VAL A 220 19.82 -5.93 -8.57
CA VAL A 220 19.73 -5.39 -7.20
C VAL A 220 19.00 -4.04 -7.20
N LEU A 221 19.32 -3.19 -8.18
CA LEU A 221 18.67 -1.89 -8.37
C LEU A 221 17.18 -2.06 -8.71
N GLU A 222 16.85 -3.05 -9.54
CA GLU A 222 15.48 -3.41 -9.87
C GLU A 222 14.72 -3.98 -8.65
N VAL A 223 15.37 -4.78 -7.79
CA VAL A 223 14.81 -5.24 -6.51
C VAL A 223 14.47 -4.06 -5.60
N ALA A 224 15.40 -3.11 -5.45
CA ALA A 224 15.17 -1.91 -4.64
C ALA A 224 13.93 -1.12 -5.13
N ALA A 225 13.81 -0.95 -6.45
CA ALA A 225 12.64 -0.30 -7.05
C ALA A 225 11.34 -1.07 -6.79
N ARG A 226 11.31 -2.40 -7.00
CA ARG A 226 10.11 -3.23 -6.74
C ARG A 226 9.69 -3.19 -5.28
N ARG A 227 10.64 -3.29 -4.34
CA ARG A 227 10.36 -3.19 -2.90
C ARG A 227 9.78 -1.83 -2.54
N ALA A 228 10.34 -0.74 -3.08
CA ALA A 228 9.81 0.61 -2.85
C ALA A 228 8.40 0.79 -3.42
N VAL A 229 8.08 0.23 -4.60
CA VAL A 229 6.72 0.22 -5.16
C VAL A 229 5.75 -0.54 -4.26
N ALA A 230 6.11 -1.73 -3.80
CA ALA A 230 5.28 -2.53 -2.91
C ALA A 230 5.02 -1.80 -1.59
N ALA A 231 6.08 -1.27 -0.96
CA ALA A 231 5.96 -0.50 0.27
C ALA A 231 5.15 0.79 0.10
N TRP A 232 5.21 1.44 -1.06
CA TRP A 232 4.34 2.57 -1.36
C TRP A 232 2.87 2.17 -1.44
N ALA A 233 2.56 1.07 -2.14
CA ALA A 233 1.19 0.56 -2.23
C ALA A 233 0.63 0.16 -0.86
N ASP A 234 1.44 -0.43 0.02
CA ASP A 234 1.04 -0.79 1.38
C ASP A 234 0.90 0.44 2.29
N ALA A 235 1.80 1.42 2.17
CA ALA A 235 1.78 2.64 2.98
C ALA A 235 0.55 3.52 2.71
N VAL A 236 -0.04 3.42 1.52
CA VAL A 236 -1.35 3.99 1.23
C VAL A 236 -2.37 3.44 2.25
N ASP A 237 -2.35 2.17 2.60
CA ASP A 237 -3.29 1.62 3.60
C ASP A 237 -2.97 1.99 5.06
N GLY A 238 -1.90 2.76 5.29
CA GLY A 238 -1.65 3.47 6.53
C GLY A 238 -0.34 3.07 7.21
N ASP A 239 0.11 1.82 7.07
CA ASP A 239 1.40 1.39 7.63
C ASP A 239 2.57 1.92 6.78
N GLN A 240 3.11 3.06 7.20
CA GLN A 240 4.22 3.71 6.52
C GLN A 240 5.59 3.12 6.92
N GLY A 241 5.66 2.18 7.86
CA GLY A 241 6.92 1.69 8.42
C GLY A 241 7.86 1.10 7.36
N ALA A 242 7.33 0.25 6.49
CA ALA A 242 8.08 -0.34 5.38
C ALA A 242 8.55 0.74 4.38
N LEU A 243 7.68 1.69 4.03
CA LEU A 243 8.04 2.77 3.11
C LEU A 243 9.13 3.67 3.70
N LEU A 244 9.06 4.00 4.99
CA LEU A 244 10.08 4.79 5.69
C LEU A 244 11.41 4.05 5.88
N GLY A 245 11.40 2.71 5.84
CA GLY A 245 12.63 1.92 5.74
C GLY A 245 13.31 2.04 4.37
N LEU A 246 12.50 2.15 3.31
CA LEU A 246 12.91 2.18 1.90
C LEU A 246 13.04 3.58 1.30
N SER A 247 12.72 4.62 2.07
CA SER A 247 12.72 6.00 1.58
C SER A 247 13.02 7.00 2.69
N HIS A 248 13.58 8.14 2.30
CA HIS A 248 13.68 9.28 3.21
C HIS A 248 12.28 9.85 3.48
N PRO A 249 12.05 10.46 4.67
CA PRO A 249 10.73 10.96 5.05
C PRO A 249 10.10 11.94 4.07
N ASP A 250 10.91 12.77 3.41
CA ASP A 250 10.41 13.74 2.42
C ASP A 250 9.97 13.06 1.12
N ALA A 251 10.66 12.01 0.69
CA ALA A 251 10.27 11.21 -0.46
C ALA A 251 9.02 10.38 -0.18
N ALA A 252 8.92 9.78 1.01
CA ALA A 252 7.71 9.09 1.48
C ALA A 252 6.49 10.04 1.47
N ARG A 253 6.67 11.27 1.98
CA ARG A 253 5.62 12.28 1.98
C ARG A 253 5.20 12.65 0.57
N GLU A 254 6.13 12.84 -0.36
CA GLU A 254 5.80 13.17 -1.75
C GLU A 254 5.05 12.01 -2.46
N LEU A 255 5.36 10.75 -2.13
CA LEU A 255 4.63 9.58 -2.64
C LEU A 255 3.20 9.48 -2.11
N LEU A 256 2.95 9.95 -0.89
CA LEU A 256 1.64 9.86 -0.24
C LEU A 256 0.80 11.15 -0.37
N HIS A 257 1.44 12.31 -0.45
CA HIS A 257 0.84 13.65 -0.40
C HIS A 257 1.51 14.60 -1.40
N PRO A 258 1.54 14.27 -2.71
CA PRO A 258 2.32 14.99 -3.71
C PRO A 258 1.91 16.47 -3.80
N GLY A 259 2.87 17.36 -3.58
CA GLY A 259 2.64 18.82 -3.63
C GLY A 259 1.70 19.37 -2.55
N ASP A 260 1.36 18.60 -1.51
CA ASP A 260 0.47 19.02 -0.43
C ASP A 260 1.15 18.91 0.95
N PRO A 261 1.85 19.96 1.41
CA PRO A 261 2.49 19.95 2.73
C PRO A 261 1.49 19.97 3.89
N SER A 262 0.20 20.23 3.62
CA SER A 262 -0.85 20.18 4.65
C SER A 262 -1.44 18.78 4.83
N GLU A 263 -1.06 17.84 3.96
CA GLU A 263 -1.57 16.46 3.91
C GLU A 263 -3.10 16.41 3.96
N ARG A 264 -3.76 17.38 3.32
CA ARG A 264 -5.22 17.40 3.18
C ARG A 264 -5.70 16.44 2.11
N THR A 265 -4.86 16.25 1.11
CA THR A 265 -5.05 15.29 0.04
C THR A 265 -4.08 14.13 0.19
N ARG A 266 -4.50 12.95 -0.28
CA ARG A 266 -3.66 11.76 -0.34
C ARG A 266 -3.72 11.14 -1.71
N LEU A 267 -2.55 10.76 -2.23
CA LEU A 267 -2.44 9.95 -3.43
C LEU A 267 -2.72 8.49 -3.07
N VAL A 268 -3.74 7.93 -3.69
CA VAL A 268 -4.09 6.51 -3.57
C VAL A 268 -3.62 5.80 -4.82
N VAL A 269 -2.87 4.71 -4.61
CA VAL A 269 -2.47 3.77 -5.65
C VAL A 269 -2.92 2.35 -5.32
N ARG A 270 -3.42 1.62 -6.32
CA ARG A 270 -4.01 0.28 -6.13
C ARG A 270 -3.68 -0.67 -7.26
N GLY A 271 -3.37 -1.91 -6.90
CA GLY A 271 -3.00 -2.97 -7.84
C GLY A 271 -1.86 -2.51 -8.75
N LEU A 272 -0.81 -1.94 -8.16
CA LEU A 272 0.36 -1.50 -8.91
C LEU A 272 1.11 -2.71 -9.46
N ASP A 273 1.30 -2.71 -10.77
CA ASP A 273 2.10 -3.67 -11.52
C ASP A 273 3.29 -2.93 -12.14
N VAL A 274 4.50 -3.38 -11.82
CA VAL A 274 5.73 -2.82 -12.37
C VAL A 274 5.93 -3.36 -13.78
N ARG A 275 5.70 -2.51 -14.79
CA ARG A 275 5.82 -2.87 -16.20
C ARG A 275 7.25 -2.85 -16.68
N HIS A 276 8.00 -1.83 -16.27
CA HIS A 276 9.36 -1.62 -16.71
C HIS A 276 10.13 -0.76 -15.71
N ILE A 277 11.40 -1.08 -15.50
CA ILE A 277 12.34 -0.26 -14.74
C ILE A 277 13.50 0.08 -15.68
N SER A 278 13.81 1.37 -15.78
CA SER A 278 14.95 1.87 -16.55
C SER A 278 15.90 2.64 -15.62
N ILE A 279 17.19 2.30 -15.65
CA ILE A 279 18.22 3.08 -14.98
C ILE A 279 18.55 4.28 -15.87
N VAL A 280 18.19 5.48 -15.42
CA VAL A 280 18.36 6.73 -16.17
C VAL A 280 19.78 7.25 -16.03
N SER A 281 20.30 7.28 -14.80
CA SER A 281 21.65 7.77 -14.52
C SER A 281 22.16 7.23 -13.18
N LEU A 282 23.49 7.20 -13.04
CA LEU A 282 24.19 6.89 -11.80
C LEU A 282 25.16 8.03 -11.50
N ASP A 283 25.25 8.40 -10.23
CA ASP A 283 26.25 9.33 -9.71
C ASP A 283 27.02 8.64 -8.57
N PRO A 284 28.01 7.81 -8.91
CA PRO A 284 28.85 7.11 -7.92
C PRO A 284 29.81 8.04 -7.18
N ALA A 285 29.97 9.30 -7.63
CA ALA A 285 30.83 10.29 -6.98
C ALA A 285 30.10 11.07 -5.88
N SER A 286 28.76 11.04 -5.87
CA SER A 286 27.97 11.58 -4.76
C SER A 286 28.20 10.81 -3.45
N GLU A 287 28.06 11.49 -2.32
CA GLU A 287 28.21 10.93 -0.98
C GLU A 287 26.90 11.15 -0.19
N PRO A 288 26.04 10.13 0.00
CA PRO A 288 26.12 8.77 -0.55
C PRO A 288 25.93 8.70 -2.07
N ALA A 289 26.37 7.60 -2.69
CA ALA A 289 26.19 7.38 -4.13
C ALA A 289 24.70 7.36 -4.48
N THR A 290 24.35 7.88 -5.66
CA THR A 290 22.95 8.00 -6.08
C THR A 290 22.68 7.37 -7.45
N MET A 291 21.43 6.98 -7.64
CA MET A 291 20.88 6.42 -8.86
C MET A 291 19.59 7.16 -9.19
N THR A 292 19.32 7.42 -10.46
CA THR A 292 17.98 7.81 -10.92
C THR A 292 17.40 6.72 -11.79
N ILE A 293 16.16 6.32 -11.49
CA ILE A 293 15.39 5.34 -12.26
C ILE A 293 14.07 5.93 -12.74
N ASP A 294 13.59 5.42 -13.87
CA ASP A 294 12.20 5.55 -14.29
C ASP A 294 11.51 4.21 -14.02
N VAL A 295 10.38 4.25 -13.31
CA VAL A 295 9.54 3.09 -13.01
C VAL A 295 8.21 3.28 -13.73
N GLU A 296 7.96 2.47 -14.76
CA GLU A 296 6.67 2.41 -15.44
C GLU A 296 5.74 1.47 -14.67
N LEU A 297 4.61 2.02 -14.25
CA LEU A 297 3.61 1.37 -13.40
C LEU A 297 2.28 1.32 -14.13
N ALA A 298 1.55 0.22 -13.96
CA ALA A 298 0.15 0.12 -14.33
C ALA A 298 -0.69 -0.14 -13.08
N GLY A 299 -1.76 0.62 -12.89
CA GLY A 299 -2.64 0.45 -11.72
C GLY A 299 -3.65 1.59 -11.64
N ARG A 300 -4.39 1.66 -10.54
CA ARG A 300 -5.25 2.83 -10.27
C ARG A 300 -4.44 3.87 -9.52
N ARG A 301 -4.67 5.13 -9.87
CA ARG A 301 -4.00 6.28 -9.28
C ARG A 301 -4.96 7.45 -9.23
N TYR A 302 -5.25 7.95 -8.05
CA TYR A 302 -6.15 9.07 -7.86
C TYR A 302 -5.81 9.84 -6.58
N LEU A 303 -6.14 11.12 -6.57
CA LEU A 303 -5.97 11.98 -5.42
C LEU A 303 -7.33 12.11 -4.73
N GLU A 304 -7.37 11.91 -3.42
CA GLU A 304 -8.58 12.09 -2.60
C GLU A 304 -8.37 13.12 -1.50
N ASP A 305 -9.44 13.82 -1.13
CA ASP A 305 -9.49 14.66 0.08
C ASP A 305 -9.70 13.77 1.31
N ARG A 306 -8.82 13.87 2.31
CA ARG A 306 -8.83 12.97 3.48
C ARG A 306 -9.98 13.26 4.45
N ASP A 307 -10.46 14.50 4.50
CA ASP A 307 -11.58 14.87 5.38
C ASP A 307 -12.91 14.32 4.84
N THR A 308 -13.03 14.13 3.52
CA THR A 308 -14.31 13.79 2.86
C THR A 308 -14.30 12.50 2.04
N ALA A 309 -13.13 11.90 1.78
CA ALA A 309 -12.90 10.81 0.83
C ALA A 309 -13.29 11.14 -0.63
N ALA A 310 -13.53 12.41 -0.95
CA ALA A 310 -13.89 12.80 -2.31
C ALA A 310 -12.68 12.69 -3.25
N VAL A 311 -12.86 12.04 -4.39
CA VAL A 311 -11.83 12.02 -5.45
C VAL A 311 -11.71 13.42 -6.05
N VAL A 312 -10.55 14.05 -5.88
CA VAL A 312 -10.26 15.39 -6.40
C VAL A 312 -9.55 15.35 -7.76
N ALA A 313 -8.84 14.26 -8.06
CA ALA A 313 -8.22 14.03 -9.37
C ALA A 313 -8.03 12.52 -9.65
N GLY A 314 -7.99 12.13 -10.93
CA GLY A 314 -7.81 10.73 -11.33
C GLY A 314 -9.12 9.92 -11.30
N SER A 315 -9.02 8.61 -11.13
CA SER A 315 -10.18 7.72 -11.10
C SER A 315 -9.95 6.49 -10.22
N GLN A 316 -10.91 6.22 -9.34
CA GLN A 316 -10.98 5.00 -8.53
C GLN A 316 -11.31 3.74 -9.35
N SER A 317 -11.98 3.88 -10.49
CA SER A 317 -12.45 2.73 -11.27
C SER A 317 -11.55 2.38 -12.46
N ARG A 318 -10.80 3.35 -12.97
CA ARG A 318 -9.98 3.19 -14.18
C ARG A 318 -8.50 3.03 -13.85
N ALA A 319 -7.93 1.90 -14.25
CA ALA A 319 -6.49 1.72 -14.26
C ALA A 319 -5.85 2.57 -15.38
N ILE A 320 -4.65 3.08 -15.11
CA ILE A 320 -3.83 3.85 -16.03
C ILE A 320 -2.39 3.31 -16.00
N THR A 321 -1.63 3.61 -17.06
CA THR A 321 -0.17 3.47 -17.05
C THR A 321 0.44 4.84 -16.81
N PHE A 322 1.44 4.91 -15.95
CA PHE A 322 2.17 6.14 -15.62
C PHE A 322 3.63 5.80 -15.28
N THR A 323 4.50 6.80 -15.36
CA THR A 323 5.91 6.66 -15.00
C THR A 323 6.20 7.54 -13.80
N GLU A 324 6.92 7.01 -12.81
CA GLU A 324 7.51 7.79 -11.74
C GLU A 324 9.03 7.80 -11.92
N ARG A 325 9.67 8.95 -11.67
CA ARG A 325 11.12 9.09 -11.67
C ARG A 325 11.61 9.22 -10.23
N TRP A 326 12.43 8.27 -9.80
CA TRP A 326 12.95 8.21 -8.44
C TRP A 326 14.45 8.40 -8.45
N THR A 327 14.95 9.19 -7.51
CA THR A 327 16.36 9.18 -7.13
C THR A 327 16.50 8.34 -5.88
N LEU A 328 17.40 7.36 -5.91
CA LEU A 328 17.74 6.49 -4.79
C LEU A 328 19.17 6.81 -4.32
N ALA A 329 19.41 6.69 -3.02
CA ALA A 329 20.72 6.83 -2.40
C ALA A 329 21.14 5.52 -1.75
N LEU A 330 22.44 5.21 -1.84
CA LEU A 330 23.06 4.05 -1.22
C LEU A 330 23.42 4.35 0.24
N ASP A 331 22.41 4.47 1.10
CA ASP A 331 22.55 4.86 2.51
C ASP A 331 21.63 4.08 3.46
N GLY A 332 20.99 3.02 2.94
CA GLY A 332 20.13 2.12 3.68
C GLY A 332 20.90 1.02 4.43
N PRO A 333 20.19 0.22 5.23
CA PRO A 333 20.75 -0.97 5.88
C PRO A 333 21.10 -2.05 4.84
N ASP A 334 21.90 -3.04 5.24
CA ASP A 334 22.41 -4.10 4.36
C ASP A 334 21.29 -4.91 3.67
N ASP A 335 20.16 -5.14 4.31
CA ASP A 335 19.03 -5.84 3.70
C ASP A 335 18.32 -4.99 2.63
N GLN A 336 18.49 -3.67 2.67
CA GLN A 336 17.82 -2.67 1.82
C GLN A 336 18.74 -1.45 1.56
N PRO A 337 19.86 -1.62 0.84
CA PRO A 337 20.93 -0.64 0.82
C PRO A 337 20.58 0.65 0.06
N TRP A 338 19.62 0.58 -0.87
CA TRP A 338 19.15 1.72 -1.66
C TRP A 338 17.82 2.26 -1.14
N ARG A 339 17.76 3.55 -0.80
CA ARG A 339 16.54 4.23 -0.34
C ARG A 339 16.13 5.35 -1.29
N VAL A 340 14.83 5.52 -1.52
CA VAL A 340 14.29 6.62 -2.33
C VAL A 340 14.48 7.95 -1.59
N VAL A 341 15.21 8.89 -2.18
CA VAL A 341 15.50 10.22 -1.61
C VAL A 341 14.77 11.35 -2.33
N ALA A 342 14.33 11.14 -3.57
CA ALA A 342 13.52 12.12 -4.28
C ALA A 342 12.57 11.42 -5.26
N VAL A 343 11.39 12.02 -5.44
CA VAL A 343 10.36 11.56 -6.36
C VAL A 343 9.95 12.72 -7.27
N ARG A 344 9.79 12.42 -8.56
CA ARG A 344 9.32 13.35 -9.57
C ARG A 344 8.44 12.60 -10.54
N THR A 345 7.27 13.15 -10.86
CA THR A 345 6.55 12.68 -12.04
C THR A 345 7.19 13.32 -13.27
N PRO A 346 7.69 12.54 -14.25
CA PRO A 346 8.20 13.10 -15.50
C PRO A 346 7.09 13.95 -16.14
N ALA A 347 7.43 15.16 -16.60
CA ALA A 347 6.50 15.92 -17.42
C ALA A 347 6.12 15.05 -18.62
N GLY A 348 4.84 14.72 -18.76
CA GLY A 348 4.36 13.88 -19.85
C GLY A 348 4.88 14.44 -21.18
N ARG A 349 5.39 13.55 -22.05
CA ARG A 349 5.66 13.95 -23.43
C ARG A 349 4.35 14.50 -24.02
N PRO A 350 4.36 15.71 -24.62
CA PRO A 350 3.17 16.34 -25.18
C PRO A 350 2.54 15.52 -26.31
#